data_AF-A0A7Y2D824-F1
#
_entry.id   AF-A0A7Y2D824-F1
#
_cell.length_a   1.000
_cell.length_b   1.000
_cell.length_c   1.000
_cell.angle_alpha   90.00
_cell.angle_beta   90.00
_cell.angle_gamma   90.00
#
_symmetry.space_group_name_H-M   'P 1'
#
loop_
_entity.id
_entity.type
_entity.pdbx_description
1 polymer ?
#
loop_
_entity_poly.entity_id
_entity_poly.type
_entity_poly.pdbx_seq_one_letter_code
_entity_poly.pdbx_strand_id
1 'polypeptide(L)' 'MVAKIVMTLGILGFLLGLFVSGVSLALPILTDGRTSYEEAMLGFVPGALLVVFSLFLALIGMIFMIKGKKK' A
#
# COMPACT_ATOMS: atom_id res chain seq x y z
N MET A 1 7.93 -20.11 8.01
CA MET A 1 6.86 -19.97 6.99
C MET A 1 6.04 -18.69 7.19
N VAL A 2 5.50 -18.47 8.39
CA VAL A 2 4.68 -17.27 8.75
C VAL A 2 5.37 -15.94 8.42
N ALA A 3 6.65 -15.76 8.74
CA ALA A 3 7.36 -14.50 8.46
C ALA A 3 7.39 -14.14 6.95
N LYS A 4 7.54 -15.13 6.08
CA LYS A 4 7.50 -14.92 4.62
C LYS A 4 6.11 -14.51 4.15
N ILE A 5 5.06 -15.10 4.73
CA ILE A 5 3.67 -14.75 4.41
C ILE A 5 3.38 -13.30 4.81
N VAL A 6 3.74 -12.91 6.04
CA VAL A 6 3.56 -11.53 6.53
C VAL A 6 4.31 -10.53 5.66
N MET A 7 5.56 -10.84 5.29
CA MET A 7 6.34 -9.99 4.39
C MET A 7 5.70 -9.88 3.00
N THR A 8 5.21 -10.99 2.44
CA THR A 8 4.53 -11.01 1.14
C THR A 8 3.25 -10.19 1.16
N LEU A 9 2.43 -10.32 2.21
CA LEU A 9 1.22 -9.53 2.40
C LEU A 9 1.54 -8.04 2.54
N GLY A 10 2.61 -7.68 3.26
CA GLY A 10 3.07 -6.30 3.34
C GLY A 10 3.50 -5.73 1.98
N ILE A 11 4.21 -6.50 1.16
CA ILE A 11 4.61 -6.05 -0.19
C ILE A 11 3.38 -5.91 -1.10
N LEU A 12 2.49 -6.90 -1.11
CA LEU A 12 1.28 -6.86 -1.93
C LEU A 12 0.36 -5.70 -1.54
N GLY A 13 0.16 -5.49 -0.23
CA GLY A 13 -0.59 -4.36 0.29
C GLY A 13 0.06 -3.02 -0.08
N PHE A 14 1.38 -2.93 -0.03
CA PHE A 14 2.09 -1.71 -0.43
C PHE A 14 1.88 -1.38 -1.91
N LEU A 15 2.02 -2.38 -2.78
CA LEU A 15 1.78 -2.23 -4.22
C LEU A 15 0.32 -1.85 -4.52
N LEU A 16 -0.64 -2.50 -3.85
CA LEU A 16 -2.05 -2.20 -4.00
C LEU A 16 -2.35 -0.77 -3.56
N GLY A 17 -1.82 -0.33 -2.42
CA GLY A 17 -2.02 1.03 -1.91
C GLY A 17 -1.45 2.08 -2.86
N LEU A 18 -0.23 1.86 -3.37
CA LEU A 18 0.39 2.76 -4.36
C LEU A 18 -0.44 2.84 -5.64
N PHE A 19 -0.93 1.70 -6.12
CA PHE A 19 -1.75 1.65 -7.32
C PHE A 19 -3.06 2.42 -7.12
N VAL A 20 -3.79 2.15 -6.02
CA VAL A 20 -5.05 2.84 -5.72
C VAL A 20 -4.82 4.34 -5.57
N SER A 21 -3.84 4.77 -4.77
CA SER A 21 -3.53 6.19 -4.60
C SER A 21 -3.11 6.87 -5.90
N GLY A 22 -2.24 6.22 -6.68
CA GLY A 22 -1.76 6.74 -7.95
C GLY A 22 -2.88 6.89 -8.99
N VAL A 23 -3.72 5.86 -9.13
CA VAL A 23 -4.90 5.91 -10.01
C VAL A 23 -5.86 7.00 -9.55
N SER A 24 -6.15 7.11 -8.26
CA SER A 24 -7.03 8.14 -7.74
C SER A 24 -6.52 9.55 -8.03
N LEU A 25 -5.23 9.82 -7.84
CA LEU A 25 -4.65 11.12 -8.20
C LEU A 25 -4.65 11.38 -9.71
N ALA A 26 -4.56 10.33 -10.52
CA ALA A 26 -4.59 10.45 -11.96
C ALA A 26 -6.00 10.66 -12.52
N LEU A 27 -7.07 10.27 -11.80
CA LEU A 27 -8.45 10.35 -12.28
C LEU A 27 -8.84 11.76 -12.79
N PRO A 28 -8.63 12.87 -12.05
CA PRO A 28 -8.99 14.20 -12.53
C PRO A 28 -8.29 14.58 -13.85
N ILE A 29 -7.06 14.10 -14.05
CA ILE A 29 -6.26 14.35 -15.25
C ILE A 29 -6.72 13.44 -16.40
N LEU A 30 -6.91 12.15 -16.15
CA LEU A 30 -7.28 11.15 -17.16
C LEU A 30 -8.74 11.26 -17.62
N THR A 31 -9.57 11.99 -16.88
CA THR A 31 -10.99 12.19 -17.19
C THR A 31 -11.29 13.61 -17.67
N ASP A 32 -10.29 14.40 -18.04
CA ASP A 32 -10.42 15.79 -18.50
C ASP A 32 -11.25 16.66 -17.52
N GLY A 33 -11.05 16.48 -16.22
CA GLY A 33 -11.74 17.23 -15.18
C GLY A 33 -13.18 16.80 -14.90
N ARG A 34 -13.66 15.67 -15.45
CA ARG A 34 -14.97 15.09 -15.10
C ARG A 34 -15.03 14.57 -13.67
N THR A 35 -13.90 14.27 -13.06
CA THR A 35 -13.75 13.93 -11.64
C THR A 35 -12.99 15.04 -10.93
N SER A 36 -13.51 15.51 -9.80
CA SER A 36 -12.84 16.53 -8.99
C SER A 36 -11.73 15.93 -8.12
N TYR A 37 -10.78 16.76 -7.68
CA TYR A 37 -9.77 16.30 -6.71
C TYR A 37 -10.39 15.89 -5.37
N GLU A 38 -11.51 16.50 -4.95
CA GLU A 38 -12.26 16.09 -3.75
C GLU A 38 -12.86 14.69 -3.89
N GLU A 39 -13.40 14.34 -5.05
CA GLU A 39 -13.89 12.99 -5.33
C GLU A 39 -12.73 11.97 -5.39
N ALA A 40 -11.62 12.36 -6.02
CA ALA A 40 -10.41 11.54 -6.05
C ALA A 40 -9.81 11.28 -4.66
N MET A 41 -9.98 12.20 -3.70
CA MET A 41 -9.51 12.01 -2.32
C MET A 41 -10.13 10.78 -1.65
N LEU A 42 -11.36 10.41 -2.00
CA LEU A 42 -12.02 9.22 -1.46
C LEU A 42 -11.27 7.93 -1.79
N GLY A 43 -10.57 7.86 -2.92
CA GLY A 43 -9.70 6.73 -3.25
C GLY A 43 -8.26 6.93 -2.78
N PHE A 44 -7.74 8.15 -2.87
CA PHE A 44 -6.36 8.46 -2.50
C PHE A 44 -6.07 8.25 -1.01
N VAL A 45 -6.94 8.75 -0.13
CA VAL A 45 -6.75 8.68 1.33
C VAL A 45 -6.70 7.24 1.84
N PRO A 46 -7.67 6.36 1.55
CA PRO A 46 -7.57 4.96 1.98
C PRO A 46 -6.40 4.23 1.31
N GLY A 47 -6.09 4.54 0.05
CA GLY A 47 -4.89 4.00 -0.61
C GLY A 47 -3.61 4.37 0.14
N ALA A 48 -3.46 5.62 0.56
CA ALA A 48 -2.29 6.12 1.26
C ALA A 48 -2.16 5.50 2.66
N LEU A 49 -3.29 5.35 3.37
CA LEU A 49 -3.33 4.61 4.63
C LEU A 49 -2.91 3.15 4.46
N LEU A 50 -3.36 2.50 3.38
CA LEU A 50 -3.01 1.13 3.06
C LEU A 50 -1.51 1.00 2.76
N VAL A 51 -0.90 1.95 2.05
CA VAL A 51 0.57 2.01 1.82
C VAL A 51 1.31 2.04 3.15
N VAL A 52 0.94 2.96 4.04
CA VAL A 52 1.59 3.15 5.34
C VAL A 52 1.45 1.88 6.20
N PHE A 53 0.24 1.35 6.33
CA PHE A 53 -0.02 0.12 7.08
C PHE A 53 0.76 -1.08 6.54
N SER A 54 0.82 -1.22 5.22
CA SER A 54 1.52 -2.32 4.56
C SER A 54 3.04 -2.24 4.72
N LEU A 55 3.58 -1.03 4.79
CA LEU A 55 4.98 -0.76 5.14
C LEU A 55 5.32 -1.33 6.53
N PHE A 56 4.45 -1.09 7.53
CA PHE A 56 4.65 -1.66 8.87
C PHE A 56 4.59 -3.18 8.85
N LEU A 57 3.65 -3.79 8.13
CA LEU A 57 3.59 -5.25 7.99
C LEU A 57 4.83 -5.84 7.32
N ALA A 58 5.35 -5.19 6.27
CA ALA A 58 6.58 -5.61 5.60
C ALA A 58 7.78 -5.53 6.55
N LEU A 59 7.91 -4.45 7.32
CA LEU A 59 8.96 -4.29 8.34
C LEU A 59 8.87 -5.36 9.43
N ILE A 60 7.67 -5.64 9.94
CA ILE A 60 7.44 -6.70 10.93
C ILE A 60 7.85 -8.06 10.37
N GLY A 61 7.41 -8.38 9.14
CA GLY A 61 7.79 -9.61 8.44
C GLY A 61 9.30 -9.74 8.28
N MET A 62 9.99 -8.64 7.93
CA MET A 62 11.44 -8.59 7.82
C MET A 62 12.14 -8.85 9.16
N ILE A 63 11.69 -8.20 10.25
CA ILE A 63 12.25 -8.40 11.59
C ILE A 63 12.14 -9.87 12.02
N PHE A 64 10.97 -10.48 11.81
CA PHE A 64 10.77 -11.90 12.12
C PHE A 64 11.65 -12.80 11.26
N MET A 65 11.84 -12.47 9.98
CA MET A 65 12.70 -13.24 9.08
C MET A 65 14.17 -13.19 9.51
N ILE A 66 14.67 -12.02 9.94
CA ILE A 66 16.05 -11.84 10.43
C ILE A 66 16.25 -12.56 11.76
N LYS A 67 15.34 -12.39 12.73
CA LYS A 67 15.43 -13.07 14.04
C LYS A 67 15.32 -14.59 13.91
N GLY A 68 14.48 -15.08 12.99
CA GLY A 68 14.33 -16.51 12.72
C GLY A 68 15.53 -17.18 12.05
N LYS A 69 16.46 -16.42 11.46
CA LYS A 69 17.73 -16.95 10.92
C LYS A 69 18.87 -17.03 11.94
N LYS A 70 18.72 -16.37 13.10
CA LYS A 70 19.74 -16.35 14.17
C LYS A 70 19.57 -17.49 15.19
N LYS A 71 18.50 -18.27 15.09
CA LYS A 71 18.33 -19.55 15.78
C LYS A 71 18.63 -20.66 14.80
#